data_AF-A0A256Y442-F1
#
_entry.id   AF-A0A256Y442-F1
#
_cell.length_a   1.000
_cell.length_b   1.000
_cell.length_c   1.000
_cell.angle_alpha   90.00
_cell.angle_beta   90.00
_cell.angle_gamma   90.00
#
_symmetry.space_group_name_H-M   'P 1'
#
loop_
_entity.id
_entity.type
_entity.pdbx_description
1 polymer ?
#
loop_
_entity_poly.entity_id
_entity_poly.type
_entity_poly.pdbx_seq_one_letter_code
_entity_poly.pdbx_strand_id
1 'polypeptide(L)'
;MFKKRRIEVKMDLKEEFIKLIQGQDIDIHKIKGSGKVIYKVNGSFLYITFSKNLGTEQEEKYFLQVNKKKLKKFSKEELFILLICGTTDNIFVIPSKEFLKMAENYKIAKDGNWKINIYGKKEYIELQEEYKILLGKNKYSILLYKNKFENLKAKEEVVKKIIYAIQDLHNFETKKTSKAKIPEIIYNVEIEKQKIFDISPEKIVSMAKSGEGLKFEKLILLFFKYLGFKIDEFTSGKPGELDIICVSPFKIGIECRSTAKKVGVNIIDELKRHIRRYEQNNKYEKNSFIGLIICEDVTKQFIDDLKREKCFSLRVSMFINLLKLTAKYPLSSIELEEFFKDYGSIDKNINNFVKDKEKKIKMREVVIKILKEKNRPLNYSEIKILTEEKGFKECEIEEELDNILIEFLSPLNNIIRKIENKYELIIVQKQKDEKTIQELKNLLR
;
A
#
# COMPACT_ATOMS: atom_id res chain seq x y z
N MET A 1 26.63 3.62 46.87
CA MET A 1 26.40 3.11 45.49
C MET A 1 24.94 2.63 45.39
N PHE A 2 24.00 3.55 45.13
CA PHE A 2 22.56 3.23 45.09
C PHE A 2 22.13 2.83 43.67
N LYS A 3 21.85 1.54 43.46
CA LYS A 3 21.16 1.05 42.26
C LYS A 3 19.71 1.56 42.27
N LYS A 4 19.42 2.63 41.52
CA LYS A 4 18.04 2.92 41.11
C LYS A 4 17.59 1.85 40.12
N ARG A 5 16.86 0.85 40.62
CA ARG A 5 16.01 -0.03 39.80
C ARG A 5 15.04 0.86 39.02
N ARG A 6 15.15 0.92 37.70
CA ARG A 6 14.05 1.38 36.84
C ARG A 6 12.92 0.37 36.99
N ILE A 7 11.88 0.75 37.72
CA ILE A 7 10.61 0.03 37.74
C ILE A 7 9.97 0.32 36.38
N GLU A 8 10.08 -0.62 35.44
CA GLU A 8 9.20 -0.65 34.27
C GLU A 8 7.78 -0.93 34.76
N VAL A 9 6.97 0.11 34.89
CA VAL A 9 5.54 -0.05 35.06
C VAL A 9 4.98 -0.55 33.73
N LYS A 10 4.75 -1.86 33.63
CA LYS A 10 3.95 -2.46 32.57
C LYS A 10 2.54 -1.83 32.61
N MET A 11 2.29 -0.84 31.76
CA MET A 11 0.97 -0.23 31.61
C MET A 11 -0.01 -1.27 31.03
N ASP A 12 -1.16 -1.44 31.68
CA ASP A 12 -2.26 -2.28 31.21
C ASP A 12 -3.10 -1.47 30.21
N LEU A 13 -3.01 -1.80 28.92
CA LEU A 13 -3.74 -1.16 27.81
C LEU A 13 -5.24 -1.05 28.05
N LYS A 14 -5.80 -1.98 28.83
CA LYS A 14 -7.18 -1.92 29.28
C LYS A 14 -7.44 -0.73 30.19
N GLU A 15 -6.55 -0.44 31.13
CA GLU A 15 -6.69 0.69 32.05
C GLU A 15 -6.49 2.02 31.32
N GLU A 16 -5.66 2.06 30.28
CA GLU A 16 -5.45 3.23 29.42
C GLU A 16 -6.69 3.53 28.56
N PHE A 17 -7.26 2.50 27.93
CA PHE A 17 -8.54 2.61 27.22
C PHE A 17 -9.66 3.15 28.12
N ILE A 18 -9.77 2.65 29.35
CA ILE A 18 -10.77 3.14 30.31
C ILE A 18 -10.51 4.59 30.72
N LYS A 19 -9.26 4.96 31.04
CA LYS A 19 -8.90 6.34 31.41
C LYS A 19 -9.20 7.34 30.30
N LEU A 20 -9.08 6.94 29.05
CA LEU A 20 -9.32 7.82 27.92
C LEU A 20 -10.78 7.99 27.59
N ILE A 21 -11.60 6.95 27.77
CA ILE A 21 -13.06 7.14 27.78
C ILE A 21 -13.44 8.11 28.91
N GLN A 22 -12.86 7.95 30.12
CA GLN A 22 -13.13 8.85 31.25
C GLN A 22 -12.70 10.30 30.97
N GLY A 23 -11.58 10.52 30.27
CA GLY A 23 -11.03 11.83 29.94
C GLY A 23 -11.81 12.64 28.89
N GLN A 24 -12.83 12.04 28.26
CA GLN A 24 -13.66 12.70 27.22
C GLN A 24 -15.04 13.14 27.73
N ASP A 25 -15.21 13.29 29.04
CA ASP A 25 -16.51 13.53 29.70
C ASP A 25 -17.56 12.46 29.32
N ILE A 26 -17.13 11.20 29.21
CA ILE A 26 -18.03 10.07 29.02
C ILE A 26 -18.26 9.41 30.39
N ASP A 27 -19.53 9.28 30.76
CA ASP A 27 -19.92 8.62 32.00
C ASP A 27 -19.72 7.10 31.89
N ILE A 28 -18.52 6.64 32.23
CA ILE A 28 -18.15 5.22 32.28
C ILE A 28 -18.00 4.75 33.72
N HIS A 29 -18.94 3.91 34.15
CA HIS A 29 -18.93 3.34 35.49
C HIS A 29 -18.79 1.84 35.47
N LYS A 30 -17.88 1.34 36.28
CA LYS A 30 -17.74 -0.10 36.50
C LYS A 30 -18.93 -0.63 37.28
N ILE A 31 -19.55 -1.71 36.80
CA ILE A 31 -20.67 -2.35 37.50
C ILE A 31 -20.15 -3.14 38.72
N LYS A 32 -20.63 -2.81 39.92
CA LYS A 32 -20.32 -3.54 41.16
C LYS A 32 -20.66 -5.02 41.03
N GLY A 33 -19.79 -5.90 41.53
CA GLY A 33 -19.98 -7.36 41.48
C GLY A 33 -19.74 -8.02 40.11
N SER A 34 -19.38 -7.27 39.07
CA SER A 34 -19.14 -7.83 37.72
C SER A 34 -17.67 -8.22 37.44
N GLY A 35 -16.76 -8.01 38.39
CA GLY A 35 -15.31 -8.11 38.18
C GLY A 35 -14.75 -6.92 37.39
N LYS A 36 -13.48 -6.96 36.95
CA LYS A 36 -12.85 -5.86 36.17
C LYS A 36 -13.32 -5.78 34.70
N VAL A 37 -14.48 -6.33 34.33
CA VAL A 37 -14.81 -6.58 32.90
C VAL A 37 -16.08 -5.92 32.38
N ILE A 38 -17.06 -5.53 33.21
CA ILE A 38 -18.28 -4.88 32.72
C ILE A 38 -18.35 -3.42 33.16
N TYR A 39 -18.62 -2.56 32.19
CA TYR A 39 -18.75 -1.12 32.34
C TYR A 39 -20.09 -0.67 31.77
N LYS A 40 -20.75 0.27 32.42
CA LYS A 40 -21.90 0.99 31.88
C LYS A 40 -21.37 2.28 31.26
N VAL A 41 -21.73 2.52 30.00
CA VAL A 41 -21.35 3.70 29.23
C VAL A 41 -22.63 4.29 28.65
N ASN A 42 -23.10 5.39 29.23
CA ASN A 42 -24.25 6.16 28.75
C ASN A 42 -25.49 5.32 28.35
N GLY A 43 -25.80 4.27 29.12
CA GLY A 43 -27.00 3.43 28.94
C GLY A 43 -26.73 2.07 28.28
N SER A 44 -25.60 1.89 27.60
CA SER A 44 -25.15 0.59 27.09
C SER A 44 -24.14 -0.07 28.02
N PHE A 45 -23.93 -1.38 27.86
CA PHE A 45 -22.96 -2.12 28.65
C PHE A 45 -21.80 -2.58 27.77
N LEU A 46 -20.57 -2.45 28.26
CA LEU A 46 -19.36 -2.93 27.59
C LEU A 46 -18.72 -4.03 28.41
N TYR A 47 -18.55 -5.20 27.80
CA TYR A 47 -17.68 -6.27 28.28
C TYR A 47 -16.29 -6.10 27.68
N ILE A 48 -15.31 -5.67 28.47
CA ILE A 48 -13.97 -5.35 27.98
C ILE A 48 -12.96 -6.43 28.40
N THR A 49 -12.35 -7.06 27.40
CA THR A 49 -11.29 -8.06 27.57
C THR A 49 -10.12 -7.77 26.63
N PHE A 50 -8.93 -8.13 27.05
CA PHE A 50 -7.67 -7.77 26.37
C PHE A 50 -6.76 -8.98 26.25
N SER A 51 -6.02 -9.04 25.16
CA SER A 51 -4.91 -9.97 24.99
C SER A 51 -3.80 -9.32 24.18
N LYS A 52 -2.56 -9.51 24.60
CA LYS A 52 -1.37 -9.14 23.82
C LYS A 52 -1.24 -10.06 22.59
N ASN A 53 -0.54 -9.60 21.55
CA ASN A 53 -0.16 -10.49 20.44
C ASN A 53 0.79 -11.58 20.96
N LEU A 54 0.46 -12.84 20.67
CA LEU A 54 1.20 -14.06 20.98
C LEU A 54 1.79 -14.72 19.72
N GLY A 55 1.51 -14.15 18.54
CA GLY A 55 1.97 -14.60 17.24
C GLY A 55 3.15 -13.77 16.72
N THR A 56 3.30 -13.73 15.40
CA THR A 56 4.31 -12.94 14.68
C THR A 56 3.69 -11.66 14.12
N GLU A 57 4.48 -10.83 13.43
CA GLU A 57 4.00 -9.63 12.73
C GLU A 57 3.15 -9.94 11.48
N GLN A 58 3.33 -11.12 10.89
CA GLN A 58 2.58 -11.57 9.70
C GLN A 58 1.37 -12.44 10.07
N GLU A 59 1.47 -13.17 11.18
CA GLU A 59 0.43 -14.05 11.71
C GLU A 59 0.17 -13.70 13.19
N GLU A 60 -0.80 -12.82 13.41
CA GLU A 60 -1.17 -12.37 14.74
C GLU A 60 -2.02 -13.42 15.46
N LYS A 61 -1.79 -13.57 16.77
CA LYS A 61 -2.53 -14.53 17.60
C LYS A 61 -2.89 -13.95 18.94
N TYR A 62 -4.16 -14.02 19.32
CA TYR A 62 -4.67 -13.47 20.58
C TYR A 62 -5.47 -14.51 21.35
N PHE A 63 -5.29 -14.56 22.67
CA PHE A 63 -6.02 -15.47 23.55
C PHE A 63 -6.87 -14.70 24.57
N LEU A 64 -8.19 -14.81 24.45
CA LEU A 64 -9.16 -14.02 25.21
C LEU A 64 -10.14 -14.92 25.97
N GLN A 65 -10.81 -14.35 26.97
CA GLN A 65 -11.79 -15.06 27.77
C GLN A 65 -13.08 -14.24 27.94
N VAL A 66 -14.22 -14.88 27.70
CA VAL A 66 -15.55 -14.28 27.88
C VAL A 66 -16.38 -15.17 28.80
N ASN A 67 -16.89 -14.60 29.90
CA ASN A 67 -17.65 -15.35 30.89
C ASN A 67 -19.12 -15.48 30.49
N LYS A 68 -19.62 -16.72 30.33
CA LYS A 68 -21.00 -16.97 29.88
C LYS A 68 -22.05 -16.44 30.85
N LYS A 69 -21.87 -16.66 32.16
CA LYS A 69 -22.84 -16.23 33.18
C LYS A 69 -22.97 -14.71 33.19
N LYS A 70 -21.84 -13.99 33.09
CA LYS A 70 -21.84 -12.54 33.01
C LYS A 70 -22.49 -12.05 31.72
N LEU A 71 -22.15 -12.62 30.57
CA LEU A 71 -22.74 -12.21 29.30
C LEU A 71 -24.26 -12.41 29.27
N LYS A 72 -24.75 -13.55 29.77
CA LYS A 72 -26.19 -13.85 29.88
C LYS A 72 -26.93 -12.95 30.88
N LYS A 73 -26.27 -12.54 31.97
CA LYS A 73 -26.88 -11.64 32.97
C LYS A 73 -27.29 -10.30 32.35
N PHE A 74 -26.50 -9.80 31.40
CA PHE A 74 -26.71 -8.51 30.73
C PHE A 74 -27.22 -8.67 29.29
N SER A 75 -27.62 -9.88 28.85
CA SER A 75 -27.98 -10.14 27.44
C SER A 75 -29.34 -9.58 27.01
N LYS A 76 -30.19 -9.19 27.99
CA LYS A 76 -31.44 -8.46 27.74
C LYS A 76 -31.19 -6.97 27.50
N GLU A 77 -30.03 -6.47 27.90
CA GLU A 77 -29.60 -5.09 27.73
C GLU A 77 -28.70 -4.99 26.49
N GLU A 78 -28.46 -3.77 25.99
CA GLU A 78 -27.57 -3.54 24.85
C GLU A 78 -26.10 -3.65 25.28
N LEU A 79 -25.66 -4.91 25.42
CA LEU A 79 -24.32 -5.31 25.80
C LEU A 79 -23.45 -5.59 24.57
N PHE A 80 -22.29 -4.96 24.52
CA PHE A 80 -21.25 -5.17 23.51
C PHE A 80 -20.00 -5.77 24.13
N ILE A 81 -19.30 -6.59 23.37
CA ILE A 81 -18.03 -7.19 23.76
C ILE A 81 -16.93 -6.47 22.99
N LEU A 82 -16.03 -5.84 23.73
CA LEU A 82 -14.82 -5.24 23.20
C LEU A 82 -13.67 -6.22 23.41
N LEU A 83 -13.20 -6.79 22.30
CA LEU A 83 -12.02 -7.64 22.26
C LEU A 83 -10.85 -6.76 21.81
N ILE A 84 -10.00 -6.36 22.76
CA ILE A 84 -8.83 -5.52 22.49
C ILE A 84 -7.64 -6.45 22.22
N CYS A 85 -7.16 -6.47 20.99
CA CYS A 85 -6.15 -7.41 20.50
C CYS A 85 -4.82 -6.71 20.22
N GLY A 86 -3.91 -6.71 21.20
CA GLY A 86 -2.56 -6.18 21.04
C GLY A 86 -2.51 -4.66 21.15
N THR A 87 -3.14 -3.96 20.20
CA THR A 87 -3.16 -2.50 20.09
C THR A 87 -4.59 -1.98 19.99
N THR A 88 -4.75 -0.65 20.06
CA THR A 88 -6.05 -0.02 19.87
C THR A 88 -6.59 -0.09 18.44
N ASP A 89 -5.75 -0.41 17.45
CA ASP A 89 -6.20 -0.58 16.06
C ASP A 89 -6.94 -1.89 15.82
N ASN A 90 -6.81 -2.81 16.76
CA ASN A 90 -7.38 -4.15 16.68
C ASN A 90 -8.41 -4.33 17.80
N ILE A 91 -9.39 -3.43 17.86
CA ILE A 91 -10.53 -3.56 18.78
C ILE A 91 -11.73 -4.10 17.99
N PHE A 92 -12.25 -5.25 18.40
CA PHE A 92 -13.46 -5.81 17.81
C PHE A 92 -14.66 -5.50 18.70
N VAL A 93 -15.66 -4.83 18.15
CA VAL A 93 -16.89 -4.41 18.84
C VAL A 93 -18.04 -5.33 18.41
N ILE A 94 -18.24 -6.41 19.17
CA ILE A 94 -19.20 -7.47 18.82
C ILE A 94 -20.45 -7.37 19.69
N PRO A 95 -21.66 -7.27 19.13
CA PRO A 95 -22.89 -7.36 19.90
C PRO A 95 -22.98 -8.69 20.67
N SER A 96 -23.32 -8.65 21.96
CA SER A 96 -23.37 -9.86 22.80
C SER A 96 -24.29 -10.96 22.25
N LYS A 97 -25.40 -10.59 21.61
CA LYS A 97 -26.34 -11.53 20.97
C LYS A 97 -25.68 -12.30 19.81
N GLU A 98 -24.87 -11.62 19.01
CA GLU A 98 -24.17 -12.24 17.88
C GLU A 98 -23.05 -13.14 18.38
N PHE A 99 -22.29 -12.67 19.39
CA PHE A 99 -21.27 -13.51 20.03
C PHE A 99 -21.88 -14.76 20.68
N LEU A 100 -23.05 -14.64 21.33
CA LEU A 100 -23.76 -15.79 21.91
C LEU A 100 -24.15 -16.83 20.85
N LYS A 101 -24.55 -16.39 19.65
CA LYS A 101 -24.82 -17.29 18.52
C LYS A 101 -23.53 -17.99 18.06
N MET A 102 -22.43 -17.25 17.92
CA MET A 102 -21.12 -17.84 17.58
C MET A 102 -20.67 -18.90 18.59
N ALA A 103 -20.94 -18.66 19.88
CA ALA A 103 -20.50 -19.50 20.99
C ALA A 103 -21.52 -20.56 21.46
N GLU A 104 -22.67 -20.68 20.80
CA GLU A 104 -23.80 -21.51 21.25
C GLU A 104 -23.40 -22.97 21.50
N ASN A 105 -22.65 -23.55 20.56
CA ASN A 105 -22.19 -24.93 20.58
C ASN A 105 -20.77 -25.11 21.13
N TYR A 106 -20.17 -24.05 21.68
CA TYR A 106 -18.78 -24.11 22.16
C TYR A 106 -18.70 -24.44 23.66
N LYS A 107 -17.86 -25.43 23.99
CA LYS A 107 -17.68 -25.92 25.36
C LYS A 107 -17.12 -24.82 26.27
N ILE A 108 -17.74 -24.66 27.42
CA ILE A 108 -17.29 -23.72 28.45
C ILE A 108 -16.26 -24.44 29.33
N ALA A 109 -15.19 -23.75 29.70
CA ALA A 109 -14.22 -24.27 30.64
C ALA A 109 -14.81 -24.37 32.06
N LYS A 110 -14.16 -25.13 32.95
CA LYS A 110 -14.63 -25.35 34.33
C LYS A 110 -14.80 -24.04 35.14
N ASP A 111 -14.06 -23.00 34.74
CA ASP A 111 -14.11 -21.65 35.34
C ASP A 111 -15.29 -20.79 34.82
N GLY A 112 -16.15 -21.34 33.95
CA GLY A 112 -17.30 -20.64 33.40
C GLY A 112 -16.99 -19.70 32.23
N ASN A 113 -15.76 -19.72 31.70
CA ASN A 113 -15.34 -18.88 30.58
C ASN A 113 -15.28 -19.66 29.26
N TRP A 114 -15.68 -19.02 28.17
CA TRP A 114 -15.26 -19.41 26.83
C TRP A 114 -13.82 -18.96 26.60
N LYS A 115 -12.96 -19.87 26.15
CA LYS A 115 -11.57 -19.61 25.78
C LYS A 115 -11.50 -19.39 24.28
N ILE A 116 -11.14 -18.18 23.88
CA ILE A 116 -11.26 -17.72 22.50
C ILE A 116 -9.87 -17.51 21.95
N ASN A 117 -9.60 -18.05 20.76
CA ASN A 117 -8.43 -17.67 20.00
C ASN A 117 -8.84 -16.79 18.83
N ILE A 118 -8.13 -15.68 18.63
CA ILE A 118 -8.28 -14.84 17.44
C ILE A 118 -7.00 -14.92 16.64
N TYR A 119 -7.13 -15.15 15.34
CA TYR A 119 -6.02 -15.18 14.40
C TYR A 119 -6.20 -14.04 13.40
N GLY A 120 -5.13 -13.27 13.20
CA GLY A 120 -5.03 -12.23 12.18
C GLY A 120 -3.99 -12.63 11.13
N LYS A 121 -4.32 -12.54 9.85
CA LYS A 121 -3.34 -12.63 8.75
C LYS A 121 -3.29 -11.29 8.04
N LYS A 122 -2.09 -10.74 7.88
CA LYS A 122 -1.85 -9.50 7.13
C LYS A 122 -1.08 -9.85 5.86
N GLU A 123 -1.77 -9.87 4.73
CA GLU A 123 -1.11 -10.03 3.42
C GLU A 123 -0.75 -8.66 2.87
N TYR A 124 0.51 -8.25 3.10
CA TYR A 124 1.04 -6.94 2.70
C TYR A 124 0.98 -6.69 1.19
N ILE A 125 0.84 -7.74 0.37
CA ILE A 125 0.81 -7.67 -1.09
C ILE A 125 -0.58 -7.32 -1.62
N GLU A 126 -1.66 -7.72 -0.92
CA GLU A 126 -3.05 -7.51 -1.37
C GLU A 126 -3.83 -6.51 -0.51
N LEU A 127 -3.21 -5.92 0.53
CA LEU A 127 -3.90 -5.13 1.57
C LEU A 127 -5.11 -5.86 2.17
N GLN A 128 -5.10 -7.20 2.11
CA GLN A 128 -6.15 -8.03 2.68
C GLN A 128 -5.78 -8.37 4.11
N GLU A 129 -6.65 -7.92 5.03
CA GLU A 129 -6.62 -8.35 6.41
C GLU A 129 -7.69 -9.40 6.63
N GLU A 130 -7.32 -10.50 7.27
CA GLU A 130 -8.28 -11.52 7.69
C GLU A 130 -8.20 -11.75 9.19
N TYR A 131 -9.31 -11.51 9.91
CA TYR A 131 -9.43 -11.82 11.33
C TYR A 131 -10.51 -12.87 11.58
N LYS A 132 -10.12 -13.95 12.25
CA LYS A 132 -11.01 -15.09 12.56
C LYS A 132 -11.02 -15.39 14.05
N ILE A 133 -12.21 -15.54 14.62
CA ILE A 133 -12.42 -16.18 15.91
C ILE A 133 -12.46 -17.71 15.72
N LEU A 134 -11.67 -18.45 16.49
CA LEU A 134 -11.79 -19.89 16.64
C LEU A 134 -12.51 -20.26 17.95
N LEU A 135 -13.66 -20.92 17.82
CA LEU A 135 -14.41 -21.53 18.91
C LEU A 135 -14.50 -23.04 18.65
N GLY A 136 -13.47 -23.77 19.08
CA GLY A 136 -13.35 -25.20 18.80
C GLY A 136 -12.94 -25.44 17.35
N LYS A 137 -13.75 -26.22 16.60
CA LYS A 137 -13.53 -26.45 15.16
C LYS A 137 -14.11 -25.35 14.27
N ASN A 138 -14.99 -24.51 14.81
CA ASN A 138 -15.67 -23.47 14.05
C ASN A 138 -14.79 -22.22 13.91
N LYS A 139 -14.80 -21.63 12.71
CA LYS A 139 -14.10 -20.39 12.38
C LYS A 139 -15.13 -19.34 11.98
N TYR A 140 -15.08 -18.16 12.60
CA TYR A 140 -15.96 -17.04 12.28
C TYR A 140 -15.12 -15.84 11.87
N SER A 141 -15.37 -15.27 10.69
CA SER A 141 -14.78 -13.99 10.31
C SER A 141 -15.34 -12.89 11.21
N ILE A 142 -14.47 -12.05 11.74
CA ILE A 142 -14.85 -10.92 12.60
C ILE A 142 -14.34 -9.58 12.10
N LEU A 143 -13.79 -9.54 10.89
CA LEU A 143 -13.31 -8.31 10.27
C LEU A 143 -14.40 -7.23 10.24
N LEU A 144 -15.66 -7.63 10.01
CA LEU A 144 -16.80 -6.72 9.99
C LEU A 144 -17.05 -5.99 11.32
N TYR A 145 -16.47 -6.45 12.44
CA TYR A 145 -16.58 -5.82 13.76
C TYR A 145 -15.35 -5.00 14.16
N LYS A 146 -14.31 -4.97 13.32
CA LYS A 146 -13.06 -4.26 13.61
C LYS A 146 -13.30 -2.76 13.65
N ASN A 147 -12.96 -2.14 14.78
CA ASN A 147 -13.14 -0.73 15.11
C ASN A 147 -14.55 -0.18 14.83
N LYS A 148 -15.56 -1.05 14.86
CA LYS A 148 -16.96 -0.68 14.60
C LYS A 148 -17.63 -0.07 15.83
N PHE A 149 -17.10 1.04 16.31
CA PHE A 149 -17.66 1.74 17.47
C PHE A 149 -19.02 2.39 17.15
N GLU A 150 -19.35 2.60 15.88
CA GLU A 150 -20.70 2.96 15.44
C GLU A 150 -21.75 1.89 15.79
N ASN A 151 -21.33 0.64 16.03
CA ASN A 151 -22.25 -0.41 16.51
C ASN A 151 -22.68 -0.16 17.96
N LEU A 152 -21.94 0.65 18.73
CA LEU A 152 -22.39 1.09 20.03
C LEU A 152 -23.61 1.97 19.82
N LYS A 153 -24.78 1.50 20.26
CA LYS A 153 -26.04 2.28 20.26
C LYS A 153 -26.05 3.36 21.34
N ALA A 154 -24.97 4.13 21.42
CA ALA A 154 -24.84 5.33 22.23
C ALA A 154 -25.24 6.55 21.40
N LYS A 155 -25.43 7.70 22.06
CA LYS A 155 -25.59 8.99 21.36
C LYS A 155 -24.38 9.23 20.45
N GLU A 156 -24.61 9.74 19.26
CA GLU A 156 -23.59 9.95 18.21
C GLU A 156 -22.35 10.72 18.73
N GLU A 157 -22.57 11.74 19.57
CA GLU A 157 -21.51 12.53 20.21
C GLU A 157 -20.58 11.69 21.11
N VAL A 158 -21.13 10.66 21.77
CA VAL A 158 -20.38 9.75 22.65
C VAL A 158 -19.53 8.81 21.80
N VAL A 159 -20.10 8.29 20.70
CA VAL A 159 -19.34 7.46 19.75
C VAL A 159 -18.19 8.26 19.15
N LYS A 160 -18.42 9.52 18.75
CA LYS A 160 -17.38 10.44 18.26
C LYS A 160 -16.27 10.65 19.30
N LYS A 161 -16.63 10.87 20.56
CA LYS A 161 -15.66 11.02 21.66
C LYS A 161 -14.85 9.75 21.94
N ILE A 162 -15.46 8.56 21.86
CA ILE A 162 -14.75 7.27 21.97
C ILE A 162 -13.76 7.11 20.81
N ILE A 163 -14.18 7.41 19.58
CA ILE A 163 -13.32 7.36 18.39
C ILE A 163 -12.14 8.32 18.55
N TYR A 164 -12.39 9.55 19.03
CA TYR A 164 -11.34 10.54 19.27
C TYR A 164 -10.33 10.08 20.34
N ALA A 165 -10.80 9.52 21.46
CA ALA A 165 -9.95 8.94 22.50
C ALA A 165 -9.04 7.82 21.97
N ILE A 166 -9.55 6.99 21.06
CA ILE A 166 -8.80 5.89 20.44
C ILE A 166 -7.74 6.42 19.47
N GLN A 167 -8.07 7.46 18.70
CA GLN A 167 -7.11 8.15 17.83
C GLN A 167 -5.97 8.79 18.64
N ASP A 168 -6.29 9.40 19.78
CA ASP A 168 -5.27 10.00 20.67
C ASP A 168 -4.38 8.93 21.33
N LEU A 169 -4.95 7.77 21.68
CA LEU A 169 -4.22 6.57 22.14
C LEU A 169 -3.25 6.03 21.10
N HIS A 170 -3.72 5.88 19.86
CA HIS A 170 -2.91 5.45 18.74
C HIS A 170 -1.70 6.39 18.56
N ASN A 171 -1.91 7.71 18.71
CA ASN A 171 -0.85 8.71 18.68
C ASN A 171 0.11 8.64 19.88
N PHE A 172 -0.30 8.03 20.99
CA PHE A 172 0.54 7.81 22.19
C PHE A 172 1.33 6.49 22.12
N GLU A 173 0.73 5.40 21.64
CA GLU A 173 1.40 4.11 21.41
C GLU A 173 2.52 4.22 20.37
N THR A 174 2.27 4.94 19.27
CA THR A 174 3.25 5.23 18.20
C THR A 174 4.45 6.06 18.67
N LYS A 175 4.27 6.92 19.69
CA LYS A 175 5.35 7.69 20.34
C LYS A 175 6.28 6.85 21.23
N LYS A 176 5.84 5.67 21.71
CA LYS A 176 6.68 4.78 22.55
C LYS A 176 7.57 3.85 21.74
N THR A 177 7.17 3.49 20.52
CA THR A 177 7.90 2.53 19.66
C THR A 177 8.73 3.17 18.55
N SER A 178 8.77 4.50 18.45
CA SER A 178 9.67 5.18 17.51
C SER A 178 10.32 6.41 18.13
N LYS A 179 11.63 6.33 18.39
CA LYS A 179 12.53 7.47 18.17
C LYS A 179 12.62 7.69 16.67
N ALA A 180 11.56 8.23 16.10
CA ALA A 180 11.56 9.00 14.88
C ALA A 180 10.27 9.81 14.93
N LYS A 181 10.39 11.13 15.12
CA LYS A 181 9.30 12.03 14.73
C LYS A 181 8.99 11.70 13.27
N ILE A 182 7.83 11.12 13.00
CA ILE A 182 7.26 11.22 11.67
C ILE A 182 6.89 12.70 11.57
N PRO A 183 7.54 13.50 10.71
CA PRO A 183 7.09 14.86 10.48
C PRO A 183 5.64 14.78 9.98
N GLU A 184 4.83 15.82 10.17
CA GLU A 184 3.73 16.05 9.24
C GLU A 184 4.34 16.10 7.84
N ILE A 185 4.26 14.98 7.12
CA ILE A 185 4.68 14.88 5.73
C ILE A 185 3.60 15.61 4.94
N ILE A 186 3.79 16.90 4.79
CA ILE A 186 3.23 17.64 3.68
C ILE A 186 3.99 17.17 2.45
N TYR A 187 3.32 16.39 1.59
CA TYR A 187 3.79 16.17 0.22
C TYR A 187 3.83 17.51 -0.49
N ASN A 188 5.01 18.14 -0.48
CA ASN A 188 5.40 18.86 -1.68
C ASN A 188 5.92 17.77 -2.60
N VAL A 189 5.13 17.37 -3.57
CA VAL A 189 5.71 16.84 -4.81
C VAL A 189 6.33 18.06 -5.53
N GLU A 190 7.37 18.63 -4.95
CA GLU A 190 8.50 18.92 -5.81
C GLU A 190 9.02 17.52 -6.11
N ILE A 191 8.73 17.02 -7.31
CA ILE A 191 9.66 16.08 -7.92
C ILE A 191 10.98 16.86 -7.91
N GLU A 192 11.77 16.74 -6.83
CA GLU A 192 13.21 16.78 -7.00
C GLU A 192 13.42 15.80 -8.13
N LYS A 193 13.70 16.34 -9.33
CA LYS A 193 14.07 15.56 -10.50
C LYS A 193 15.17 14.66 -9.98
N GLN A 194 14.81 13.43 -9.66
CA GLN A 194 15.75 12.52 -9.05
C GLN A 194 16.82 12.36 -10.12
N LYS A 195 18.02 12.87 -9.84
CA LYS A 195 19.19 12.82 -10.74
C LYS A 195 19.71 11.40 -10.88
N ILE A 196 18.83 10.41 -10.97
CA ILE A 196 19.17 8.99 -11.07
C ILE A 196 19.64 8.66 -12.48
N PHE A 197 19.30 9.50 -13.47
CA PHE A 197 19.71 9.32 -14.86
C PHE A 197 20.29 10.60 -15.48
N ASP A 198 21.39 11.13 -14.93
CA ASP A 198 22.27 12.09 -15.64
C ASP A 198 23.12 11.38 -16.73
N ILE A 199 22.60 10.31 -17.34
CA ILE A 199 23.25 9.59 -18.43
C ILE A 199 22.71 10.14 -19.74
N SER A 200 23.61 10.67 -20.57
CA SER A 200 23.21 11.24 -21.85
C SER A 200 22.61 10.16 -22.77
N PRO A 201 21.49 10.42 -23.46
CA PRO A 201 20.89 9.49 -24.43
C PRO A 201 21.90 8.92 -25.42
N GLU A 202 22.83 9.77 -25.87
CA GLU A 202 23.88 9.41 -26.83
C GLU A 202 24.83 8.36 -26.25
N LYS A 203 25.15 8.45 -24.95
CA LYS A 203 25.95 7.43 -24.26
C LYS A 203 25.22 6.09 -24.20
N ILE A 204 23.92 6.08 -23.92
CA ILE A 204 23.12 4.84 -23.86
C ILE A 204 23.07 4.17 -25.23
N VAL A 205 22.80 4.95 -26.29
CA VAL A 205 22.85 4.44 -27.67
C VAL A 205 24.24 3.93 -28.03
N SER A 206 25.30 4.65 -27.64
CA SER A 206 26.67 4.20 -27.89
C SER A 206 26.99 2.88 -27.18
N MET A 207 26.55 2.68 -25.93
CA MET A 207 26.70 1.42 -25.20
C MET A 207 25.95 0.28 -25.89
N ALA A 208 24.79 0.56 -26.49
CA ALA A 208 24.01 -0.43 -27.25
C ALA A 208 24.58 -0.73 -28.65
N LYS A 209 25.53 0.07 -29.16
CA LYS A 209 26.14 -0.12 -30.50
C LYS A 209 27.62 -0.49 -30.47
N SER A 210 28.32 -0.29 -29.35
CA SER A 210 29.79 -0.37 -29.25
C SER A 210 30.35 -1.75 -28.88
N GLY A 211 29.50 -2.74 -28.55
CA GLY A 211 29.95 -4.03 -28.04
C GLY A 211 30.29 -4.01 -26.54
N GLU A 212 30.02 -2.92 -25.82
CA GLU A 212 30.10 -2.84 -24.35
C GLU A 212 28.92 -3.57 -23.65
N GLY A 213 28.70 -4.85 -24.00
CA GLY A 213 27.56 -5.66 -23.53
C GLY A 213 27.34 -5.57 -22.02
N LEU A 214 28.39 -5.82 -21.23
CA LEU A 214 28.31 -5.81 -19.77
C LEU A 214 27.83 -4.47 -19.17
N LYS A 215 28.23 -3.33 -19.74
CA LYS A 215 27.78 -2.02 -19.24
C LYS A 215 26.32 -1.77 -19.61
N PHE A 216 25.94 -2.17 -20.82
CA PHE A 216 24.58 -2.07 -21.30
C PHE A 216 23.63 -2.97 -20.49
N GLU A 217 23.98 -4.23 -20.27
CA GLU A 217 23.26 -5.18 -19.41
C GLU A 217 23.10 -4.64 -17.99
N LYS A 218 24.19 -4.12 -17.39
CA LYS A 218 24.14 -3.52 -16.05
C LYS A 218 23.19 -2.32 -15.97
N LEU A 219 23.14 -1.47 -17.00
CA LEU A 219 22.22 -0.34 -17.07
C LEU A 219 20.76 -0.82 -17.08
N ILE A 220 20.43 -1.80 -17.91
CA ILE A 220 19.09 -2.38 -17.97
C ILE A 220 18.72 -3.04 -16.63
N LEU A 221 19.65 -3.80 -16.02
CA LEU A 221 19.42 -4.44 -14.71
C LEU A 221 19.08 -3.41 -13.64
N LEU A 222 19.86 -2.33 -13.55
CA LEU A 222 19.63 -1.26 -12.59
C LEU A 222 18.29 -0.57 -12.83
N PHE A 223 17.87 -0.41 -14.08
CA PHE A 223 16.56 0.14 -14.40
C PHE A 223 15.41 -0.74 -13.90
N PHE A 224 15.42 -2.05 -14.19
CA PHE A 224 14.37 -2.95 -13.69
C PHE A 224 14.37 -3.04 -12.15
N LYS A 225 15.54 -3.05 -11.53
CA LYS A 225 15.65 -2.99 -10.06
C LYS A 225 15.09 -1.68 -9.51
N TYR A 226 15.37 -0.55 -10.16
CA TYR A 226 14.83 0.76 -9.79
C TYR A 226 13.30 0.80 -9.87
N LEU A 227 12.70 0.18 -10.89
CA LEU A 227 11.24 0.06 -11.01
C LEU A 227 10.60 -0.84 -9.95
N GLY A 228 11.40 -1.54 -9.13
CA GLY A 228 10.91 -2.41 -8.06
C GLY A 228 10.88 -3.90 -8.40
N PHE A 229 11.47 -4.33 -9.52
CA PHE A 229 11.58 -5.76 -9.80
C PHE A 229 12.56 -6.45 -8.86
N LYS A 230 12.20 -7.65 -8.41
CA LYS A 230 13.14 -8.58 -7.78
C LYS A 230 13.92 -9.31 -8.86
N ILE A 231 15.24 -9.17 -8.85
CA ILE A 231 16.17 -9.80 -9.81
C ILE A 231 16.84 -11.00 -9.16
N ASP A 232 17.00 -12.10 -9.90
CA ASP A 232 17.94 -13.17 -9.51
C ASP A 232 19.37 -12.78 -9.88
N GLU A 233 20.03 -12.04 -8.98
CA GLU A 233 21.41 -11.59 -9.15
C GLU A 233 22.43 -12.74 -9.12
N PHE A 234 22.05 -13.93 -8.62
CA PHE A 234 22.96 -15.07 -8.59
C PHE A 234 23.09 -15.74 -9.95
N THR A 235 22.07 -15.66 -10.81
CA THR A 235 22.07 -16.33 -12.11
C THR A 235 22.20 -15.36 -13.28
N SER A 236 21.66 -14.14 -13.15
CA SER A 236 21.72 -13.11 -14.20
C SER A 236 23.17 -12.80 -14.63
N GLY A 237 23.40 -12.74 -15.94
CA GLY A 237 24.69 -12.38 -16.54
C GLY A 237 25.79 -13.46 -16.43
N LYS A 238 25.45 -14.67 -15.96
CA LYS A 238 26.40 -15.80 -15.97
C LYS A 238 26.58 -16.35 -17.39
N PRO A 239 27.77 -16.87 -17.75
CA PRO A 239 28.00 -17.48 -19.04
C PRO A 239 26.96 -18.58 -19.36
N GLY A 240 26.25 -18.41 -20.47
CA GLY A 240 25.22 -19.34 -20.93
C GLY A 240 23.86 -19.19 -20.25
N GLU A 241 23.68 -18.23 -19.35
CA GLU A 241 22.39 -17.86 -18.75
C GLU A 241 21.81 -16.60 -19.39
N LEU A 242 20.64 -16.16 -18.92
CA LEU A 242 20.04 -14.88 -19.32
C LEU A 242 20.82 -13.70 -18.78
N ASP A 243 20.86 -12.60 -19.52
CA ASP A 243 21.50 -11.37 -19.05
C ASP A 243 20.82 -10.82 -17.80
N ILE A 244 19.48 -10.84 -17.76
CA ILE A 244 18.70 -10.38 -16.59
C ILE A 244 17.48 -11.28 -16.39
N ILE A 245 17.24 -11.65 -15.13
CA ILE A 245 16.12 -12.50 -14.71
C ILE A 245 15.28 -11.78 -13.66
N CYS A 246 14.14 -11.24 -14.06
CA CYS A 246 13.13 -10.69 -13.17
C CYS A 246 12.22 -11.82 -12.67
N VAL A 247 12.08 -11.98 -11.34
CA VAL A 247 11.24 -13.03 -10.74
C VAL A 247 9.93 -12.51 -10.12
N SER A 248 9.82 -11.19 -9.90
CA SER A 248 8.65 -10.53 -9.29
C SER A 248 8.66 -9.02 -9.64
N PRO A 249 7.50 -8.33 -9.74
CA PRO A 249 6.12 -8.79 -9.51
C PRO A 249 5.64 -9.85 -10.50
N PHE A 250 6.08 -9.78 -11.74
CA PHE A 250 5.91 -10.83 -12.75
C PHE A 250 7.26 -11.22 -13.35
N LYS A 251 7.29 -12.35 -14.05
CA LYS A 251 8.52 -13.02 -14.46
C LYS A 251 8.94 -12.59 -15.86
N ILE A 252 10.15 -12.06 -16.01
CA ILE A 252 10.71 -11.63 -17.30
C ILE A 252 12.12 -12.19 -17.45
N GLY A 253 12.38 -12.89 -18.54
CA GLY A 253 13.72 -13.24 -18.98
C GLY A 253 14.17 -12.27 -20.05
N ILE A 254 15.31 -11.60 -19.83
CA ILE A 254 15.77 -10.51 -20.69
C ILE A 254 17.12 -10.86 -21.29
N GLU A 255 17.23 -10.65 -22.60
CA GLU A 255 18.47 -10.68 -23.35
C GLU A 255 18.75 -9.29 -23.94
N CYS A 256 19.95 -8.78 -23.71
CA CYS A 256 20.43 -7.49 -24.19
C CYS A 256 21.41 -7.71 -25.35
N ARG A 257 21.25 -6.97 -26.44
CA ARG A 257 22.28 -6.94 -27.50
C ARG A 257 22.86 -5.57 -27.69
N SER A 258 24.15 -5.50 -27.40
CA SER A 258 25.02 -4.41 -27.82
C SER A 258 25.70 -4.78 -29.14
N THR A 259 25.24 -4.21 -30.26
CA THR A 259 25.84 -4.46 -31.58
C THR A 259 25.57 -3.32 -32.55
N ALA A 260 26.55 -3.00 -33.39
CA ALA A 260 26.38 -2.05 -34.50
C ALA A 260 25.63 -2.67 -35.71
N LYS A 261 25.47 -4.00 -35.74
CA LYS A 261 24.75 -4.72 -36.80
C LYS A 261 23.28 -4.92 -36.41
N LYS A 262 22.40 -5.05 -37.40
CA LYS A 262 21.00 -5.44 -37.13
C LYS A 262 20.96 -6.81 -36.47
N VAL A 263 20.14 -6.92 -35.42
CA VAL A 263 19.95 -8.18 -34.70
C VAL A 263 19.20 -9.19 -35.58
N GLY A 264 19.78 -10.38 -35.71
CA GLY A 264 19.20 -11.52 -36.43
C GLY A 264 18.32 -12.39 -35.54
N VAL A 265 17.81 -13.49 -36.08
CA VAL A 265 16.78 -14.32 -35.42
C VAL A 265 17.33 -15.24 -34.32
N ASN A 266 18.62 -15.58 -34.37
CA ASN A 266 19.25 -16.56 -33.47
C ASN A 266 19.12 -16.23 -31.97
N ILE A 267 19.03 -14.94 -31.63
CA ILE A 267 18.83 -14.51 -30.25
C ILE A 267 17.47 -14.94 -29.69
N ILE A 268 16.44 -15.08 -30.53
CA ILE A 268 15.11 -15.51 -30.09
C ILE A 268 15.20 -16.95 -29.58
N ASP A 269 15.92 -17.80 -30.31
CA ASP A 269 16.18 -19.19 -29.89
C ASP A 269 17.04 -19.25 -28.63
N GLU A 270 18.05 -18.38 -28.53
CA GLU A 270 18.91 -18.27 -27.34
C GLU A 270 18.11 -17.87 -26.10
N LEU A 271 17.34 -16.79 -26.18
CA LEU A 271 16.43 -16.32 -25.13
C LEU A 271 15.49 -17.45 -24.67
N LYS A 272 14.81 -18.11 -25.60
CA LYS A 272 13.87 -19.19 -25.27
C LYS A 272 14.57 -20.39 -24.64
N ARG A 273 15.76 -20.75 -25.12
CA ARG A 273 16.56 -21.84 -24.56
C ARG A 273 16.97 -21.51 -23.13
N HIS A 274 17.43 -20.29 -22.87
CA HIS A 274 17.86 -19.87 -21.53
C HIS A 274 16.67 -19.78 -20.57
N ILE A 275 15.53 -19.22 -20.99
CA ILE A 275 14.27 -19.25 -20.22
C ILE A 275 13.88 -20.68 -19.85
N ARG A 276 13.80 -21.59 -20.83
CA ARG A 276 13.40 -22.99 -20.57
C ARG A 276 14.33 -23.69 -19.59
N ARG A 277 15.64 -23.48 -19.72
CA ARG A 277 16.63 -24.05 -18.79
C ARG A 277 16.43 -23.50 -17.38
N TYR A 278 16.26 -22.18 -17.26
CA TYR A 278 16.03 -21.54 -15.97
C TYR A 278 14.73 -22.01 -15.30
N GLU A 279 13.64 -22.12 -16.07
CA GLU A 279 12.36 -22.66 -15.59
C GLU A 279 12.51 -24.09 -15.06
N GLN A 280 13.18 -24.96 -15.82
CA GLN A 280 13.42 -26.36 -15.43
C GLN A 280 14.27 -26.47 -14.15
N ASN A 281 15.39 -25.75 -14.10
CA ASN A 281 16.31 -25.79 -12.96
C ASN A 281 15.67 -25.28 -11.67
N ASN A 282 14.75 -24.32 -11.77
CA ASN A 282 14.09 -23.68 -10.63
C ASN A 282 12.65 -24.16 -10.39
N LYS A 283 12.19 -25.19 -11.13
CA LYS A 283 10.85 -25.79 -11.02
C LYS A 283 9.70 -24.79 -11.23
N TYR A 284 9.90 -23.81 -12.10
CA TYR A 284 8.82 -22.95 -12.56
C TYR A 284 7.93 -23.67 -13.57
N GLU A 285 6.68 -23.23 -13.67
CA GLU A 285 5.80 -23.67 -14.76
C GLU A 285 6.40 -23.29 -16.12
N LYS A 286 6.19 -24.18 -17.10
CA LYS A 286 6.71 -24.00 -18.45
C LYS A 286 6.07 -22.78 -19.12
N ASN A 287 6.89 -21.94 -19.74
CA ASN A 287 6.48 -20.67 -20.37
C ASN A 287 5.82 -19.69 -19.38
N SER A 288 6.25 -19.69 -18.12
CA SER A 288 5.78 -18.73 -17.10
C SER A 288 6.53 -17.40 -17.13
N PHE A 289 7.61 -17.30 -17.91
CA PHE A 289 8.38 -16.08 -18.12
C PHE A 289 8.00 -15.38 -19.43
N ILE A 290 7.91 -14.05 -19.36
CA ILE A 290 7.89 -13.17 -20.52
C ILE A 290 9.30 -13.10 -21.11
N GLY A 291 9.47 -13.41 -22.39
CA GLY A 291 10.74 -13.26 -23.09
C GLY A 291 10.88 -11.87 -23.70
N LEU A 292 11.89 -11.11 -23.29
CA LEU A 292 12.17 -9.75 -23.78
C LEU A 292 13.58 -9.62 -24.34
N ILE A 293 13.68 -9.01 -25.51
CA ILE A 293 14.96 -8.65 -26.14
C ILE A 293 15.12 -7.13 -26.17
N ILE A 294 16.23 -6.61 -25.65
CA ILE A 294 16.53 -5.17 -25.70
C ILE A 294 17.72 -4.93 -26.63
N CYS A 295 17.48 -4.18 -27.70
CA CYS A 295 18.49 -3.89 -28.73
C CYS A 295 18.11 -2.63 -29.51
N GLU A 296 19.05 -2.00 -30.22
CA GLU A 296 18.75 -0.73 -30.92
C GLU A 296 18.20 -0.95 -32.34
N ASP A 297 18.83 -1.81 -33.13
CA ASP A 297 18.52 -1.98 -34.55
C ASP A 297 18.00 -3.41 -34.87
N VAL A 298 16.77 -3.49 -35.38
CA VAL A 298 16.06 -4.75 -35.72
C VAL A 298 15.65 -4.82 -37.18
N THR A 299 15.47 -6.04 -37.71
CA THR A 299 14.90 -6.28 -39.05
C THR A 299 13.38 -6.48 -38.97
N LYS A 300 12.67 -6.34 -40.10
CA LYS A 300 11.23 -6.67 -40.16
C LYS A 300 10.99 -8.16 -39.88
N GLN A 301 11.81 -9.03 -40.48
CA GLN A 301 11.77 -10.48 -40.25
C GLN A 301 11.91 -10.83 -38.77
N PHE A 302 12.84 -10.18 -38.05
CA PHE A 302 13.01 -10.36 -36.62
C PHE A 302 11.72 -10.06 -35.82
N ILE A 303 11.00 -8.99 -36.17
CA ILE A 303 9.72 -8.66 -35.53
C ILE A 303 8.63 -9.70 -35.83
N ASP A 304 8.57 -10.19 -37.07
CA ASP A 304 7.62 -11.23 -37.46
C ASP A 304 7.92 -12.56 -36.74
N ASP A 305 9.20 -12.89 -36.54
CA ASP A 305 9.63 -14.06 -35.79
C ASP A 305 9.31 -13.94 -34.30
N LEU A 306 9.53 -12.77 -33.68
CA LEU A 306 9.13 -12.54 -32.29
C LEU A 306 7.63 -12.78 -32.08
N LYS A 307 6.78 -12.35 -33.02
CA LYS A 307 5.34 -12.60 -32.95
C LYS A 307 5.01 -14.09 -32.99
N ARG A 308 5.59 -14.81 -33.95
CA ARG A 308 5.42 -16.26 -34.08
C ARG A 308 5.91 -17.01 -32.84
N GLU A 309 7.02 -16.57 -32.27
CA GLU A 309 7.65 -17.19 -31.11
C GLU A 309 7.12 -16.66 -29.76
N LYS A 310 6.11 -15.78 -29.79
CA LYS A 310 5.46 -15.21 -28.60
C LYS A 310 6.45 -14.52 -27.64
N CYS A 311 7.37 -13.74 -28.21
CA CYS A 311 8.39 -12.97 -27.48
C CYS A 311 8.26 -11.48 -27.79
N PHE A 312 8.96 -10.66 -27.03
CA PHE A 312 8.90 -9.21 -27.10
C PHE A 312 10.26 -8.59 -27.40
N SER A 313 10.27 -7.40 -28.00
CA SER A 313 11.46 -6.57 -28.14
C SER A 313 11.20 -5.11 -27.79
N LEU A 314 12.21 -4.49 -27.18
CA LEU A 314 12.25 -3.09 -26.83
C LEU A 314 13.43 -2.40 -27.51
N ARG A 315 13.18 -1.35 -28.28
CA ARG A 315 14.26 -0.53 -28.83
C ARG A 315 14.90 0.37 -27.78
N VAL A 316 16.21 0.58 -27.87
CA VAL A 316 16.95 1.44 -26.92
C VAL A 316 16.47 2.89 -26.98
N SER A 317 16.17 3.40 -28.16
CA SER A 317 15.48 4.70 -28.31
C SER A 317 14.17 4.81 -27.50
N MET A 318 13.38 3.74 -27.42
CA MET A 318 12.14 3.73 -26.63
C MET A 318 12.41 3.54 -25.13
N PHE A 319 13.40 2.72 -24.78
CA PHE A 319 13.90 2.63 -23.40
C PHE A 319 14.36 3.99 -22.84
N ILE A 320 15.03 4.81 -23.65
CA ILE A 320 15.41 6.19 -23.26
C ILE A 320 14.18 7.05 -22.97
N ASN A 321 13.08 6.90 -23.73
CA ASN A 321 11.84 7.61 -23.44
C ASN A 321 11.22 7.17 -22.11
N LEU A 322 11.26 5.88 -21.79
CA LEU A 322 10.87 5.38 -20.47
C LEU A 322 11.72 6.01 -19.37
N LEU A 323 13.05 6.01 -19.50
CA LEU A 323 13.94 6.65 -18.52
C LEU A 323 13.58 8.12 -18.29
N LYS A 324 13.32 8.87 -19.35
CA LYS A 324 12.91 10.29 -19.26
C LYS A 324 11.57 10.45 -18.57
N LEU A 325 10.61 9.56 -18.83
CA LEU A 325 9.31 9.56 -18.16
C LEU A 325 9.50 9.26 -16.66
N THR A 326 10.24 8.19 -16.34
CA THR A 326 10.51 7.75 -14.97
C THR A 326 11.26 8.80 -14.14
N ALA A 327 12.16 9.57 -14.76
CA ALA A 327 12.88 10.66 -14.12
C ALA A 327 11.96 11.86 -13.76
N LYS A 328 10.85 12.03 -14.50
CA LYS A 328 9.84 13.06 -14.22
C LYS A 328 8.76 12.55 -13.29
N TYR A 329 8.37 11.28 -13.41
CA TYR A 329 7.21 10.71 -12.73
C TYR A 329 7.51 9.28 -12.30
N PRO A 330 7.18 8.92 -11.04
CA PRO A 330 7.37 7.55 -10.58
C PRO A 330 6.56 6.57 -11.44
N LEU A 331 7.21 5.50 -11.90
CA LEU A 331 6.58 4.35 -12.55
C LEU A 331 6.70 3.14 -11.63
N SER A 332 5.61 2.41 -11.49
CA SER A 332 5.57 1.12 -10.79
C SER A 332 5.88 -0.03 -11.74
N SER A 333 6.59 -1.04 -11.26
CA SER A 333 6.81 -2.29 -12.00
C SER A 333 5.53 -2.94 -12.52
N ILE A 334 4.39 -2.78 -11.84
CA ILE A 334 3.10 -3.37 -12.26
C ILE A 334 2.56 -2.67 -13.52
N GLU A 335 2.81 -1.36 -13.68
CA GLU A 335 2.36 -0.62 -14.85
C GLU A 335 3.02 -1.12 -16.14
N LEU A 336 4.17 -1.81 -16.03
CA LEU A 336 4.86 -2.39 -17.19
C LEU A 336 4.12 -3.60 -17.79
N GLU A 337 3.17 -4.23 -17.09
CA GLU A 337 2.36 -5.31 -17.67
C GLU A 337 1.63 -4.85 -18.93
N GLU A 338 1.26 -3.57 -19.00
CA GLU A 338 0.58 -3.01 -20.16
C GLU A 338 1.43 -3.03 -21.44
N PHE A 339 2.75 -3.13 -21.30
CA PHE A 339 3.65 -3.14 -22.45
C PHE A 339 3.56 -4.47 -23.18
N PHE A 340 3.26 -5.55 -22.46
CA PHE A 340 3.32 -6.93 -22.94
C PHE A 340 1.98 -7.47 -23.45
N LYS A 341 1.11 -6.59 -23.98
CA LYS A 341 -0.22 -6.95 -24.54
C LYS A 341 -0.12 -7.63 -25.91
N ASP A 342 0.78 -7.16 -26.77
CA ASP A 342 0.93 -7.65 -28.15
C ASP A 342 2.37 -8.13 -28.41
N TYR A 343 2.54 -9.41 -28.82
CA TYR A 343 3.86 -9.96 -29.13
C TYR A 343 4.55 -9.20 -30.28
N GLY A 344 5.89 -9.24 -30.31
CA GLY A 344 6.70 -8.46 -31.24
C GLY A 344 7.34 -7.23 -30.60
N SER A 345 7.34 -6.08 -31.27
CA SER A 345 7.88 -4.84 -30.69
C SER A 345 6.88 -4.20 -29.73
N ILE A 346 7.32 -3.93 -28.49
CA ILE A 346 6.50 -3.24 -27.48
C ILE A 346 6.58 -1.72 -27.58
N ASP A 347 7.32 -1.18 -28.55
CA ASP A 347 7.57 0.26 -28.61
C ASP A 347 6.30 1.09 -28.80
N LYS A 348 5.34 0.57 -29.57
CA LYS A 348 4.05 1.24 -29.78
C LYS A 348 3.28 1.30 -28.47
N ASN A 349 3.26 0.21 -27.71
CA ASN A 349 2.55 0.11 -26.44
C ASN A 349 3.15 1.07 -25.41
N ILE A 350 4.48 1.10 -25.33
CA ILE A 350 5.20 2.06 -24.49
C ILE A 350 4.91 3.50 -24.92
N ASN A 351 4.98 3.81 -26.23
CA ASN A 351 4.75 5.18 -26.70
C ASN A 351 3.31 5.65 -26.40
N ASN A 352 2.33 4.77 -26.55
CA ASN A 352 0.95 5.06 -26.18
C ASN A 352 0.84 5.30 -24.67
N PHE A 353 1.39 4.40 -23.86
CA PHE A 353 1.43 4.56 -22.41
C PHE A 353 2.08 5.87 -21.96
N VAL A 354 3.24 6.22 -22.53
CA VAL A 354 3.96 7.46 -22.23
C VAL A 354 3.07 8.68 -22.53
N LYS A 355 2.42 8.71 -23.71
CA LYS A 355 1.52 9.79 -24.10
C LYS A 355 0.32 9.90 -23.17
N ASP A 356 -0.31 8.77 -22.84
CA ASP A 356 -1.48 8.72 -21.97
C ASP A 356 -1.11 9.17 -20.55
N LYS A 357 0.03 8.72 -20.02
CA LYS A 357 0.54 9.12 -18.70
C LYS A 357 0.84 10.62 -18.66
N GLU A 358 1.58 11.16 -19.64
CA GLU A 358 1.89 12.60 -19.71
C GLU A 358 0.61 13.45 -19.80
N LYS A 359 -0.37 13.00 -20.58
CA LYS A 359 -1.68 13.68 -20.71
C LYS A 359 -2.46 13.67 -19.38
N LYS A 360 -2.55 12.52 -18.71
CA LYS A 360 -3.21 12.37 -17.41
C LYS A 360 -2.57 13.25 -16.34
N ILE A 361 -1.24 13.38 -16.35
CA ILE A 361 -0.51 14.27 -15.44
C ILE A 361 -0.80 15.73 -15.76
N LYS A 362 -0.74 16.13 -17.04
CA LYS A 362 -1.07 17.49 -17.45
C LYS A 362 -2.48 17.90 -17.03
N MET A 363 -3.45 16.97 -17.07
CA MET A 363 -4.81 17.25 -16.61
C MET A 363 -4.86 17.50 -15.10
N ARG A 364 -4.13 16.70 -14.29
CA ARG A 364 -3.98 16.95 -12.83
C ARG A 364 -3.45 18.36 -12.55
N GLU A 365 -2.39 18.75 -13.25
CA GLU A 365 -1.81 20.10 -13.13
C GLU A 365 -2.82 21.20 -13.49
N VAL A 366 -3.60 20.99 -14.56
CA VAL A 366 -4.64 21.93 -14.99
C VAL A 366 -5.75 22.05 -13.96
N VAL A 367 -6.25 20.94 -13.39
CA VAL A 367 -7.29 20.96 -12.36
C VAL A 367 -6.81 21.72 -11.11
N ILE A 368 -5.58 21.45 -10.64
CA ILE A 368 -4.98 22.19 -9.52
C ILE A 368 -4.90 23.69 -9.84
N LYS A 369 -4.44 24.03 -11.05
CA LYS A 369 -4.30 25.42 -11.50
C LYS A 369 -5.67 26.12 -11.55
N ILE A 370 -6.70 25.46 -12.07
CA ILE A 370 -8.08 25.99 -12.11
C ILE A 370 -8.56 26.30 -10.69
N LEU A 371 -8.46 25.35 -9.76
CA LEU A 371 -8.92 25.53 -8.39
C LEU A 371 -8.14 26.65 -7.68
N LYS A 372 -6.83 26.74 -7.94
CA LYS A 372 -5.96 27.81 -7.43
C LYS A 372 -6.33 29.19 -7.99
N GLU A 373 -6.53 29.29 -9.30
CA GLU A 373 -6.85 30.55 -10.00
C GLU A 373 -8.24 31.09 -9.61
N LYS A 374 -9.24 30.21 -9.47
CA LYS A 374 -10.59 30.61 -9.11
C LYS A 374 -10.73 30.99 -7.63
N ASN A 375 -9.87 30.45 -6.77
CA ASN A 375 -9.79 30.77 -5.33
C ASN A 375 -11.16 30.74 -4.63
N ARG A 376 -12.01 29.80 -5.03
CA ARG A 376 -13.33 29.53 -4.45
C ARG A 376 -13.72 28.07 -4.73
N PRO A 377 -14.67 27.48 -3.97
CA PRO A 377 -15.21 26.16 -4.31
C PRO A 377 -15.88 26.14 -5.69
N LEU A 378 -15.56 25.13 -6.49
CA LEU A 378 -16.13 24.88 -7.83
C LEU A 378 -16.89 23.55 -7.84
N ASN A 379 -18.05 23.49 -8.49
CA ASN A 379 -18.70 22.21 -8.73
C ASN A 379 -18.02 21.42 -9.87
N TYR A 380 -18.39 20.15 -10.05
CA TYR A 380 -17.83 19.29 -11.09
C TYR A 380 -17.95 19.89 -12.50
N SER A 381 -19.13 20.39 -12.87
CA SER A 381 -19.41 20.95 -14.19
C SER A 381 -18.57 22.20 -14.47
N GLU A 382 -18.37 23.06 -13.47
CA GLU A 382 -17.47 24.22 -13.58
C GLU A 382 -16.03 23.77 -13.86
N ILE A 383 -15.54 22.73 -13.17
CA ILE A 383 -14.18 22.20 -13.38
C ILE A 383 -14.06 21.56 -14.77
N LYS A 384 -15.07 20.80 -15.21
CA LYS A 384 -15.13 20.20 -16.56
C LYS A 384 -14.99 21.28 -17.63
N ILE A 385 -15.87 22.29 -17.63
CA ILE A 385 -15.87 23.39 -18.62
C ILE A 385 -14.52 24.13 -18.63
N LEU A 386 -14.01 24.48 -17.44
CA LEU A 386 -12.73 25.18 -17.35
C LEU A 386 -11.54 24.31 -17.80
N THR A 387 -11.65 22.99 -17.70
CA THR A 387 -10.63 22.05 -18.19
C THR A 387 -10.70 21.93 -19.72
N GLU A 388 -11.91 21.95 -20.31
CA GLU A 388 -12.12 22.03 -21.76
C GLU A 388 -11.51 23.32 -22.35
N GLU A 389 -11.71 24.46 -21.69
CA GLU A 389 -11.12 25.76 -22.07
C GLU A 389 -9.57 25.74 -22.09
N LYS A 390 -8.95 24.82 -21.34
CA LYS A 390 -7.48 24.62 -21.34
C LYS A 390 -7.01 23.63 -22.43
N GLY A 391 -7.91 23.17 -23.31
CA GLY A 391 -7.62 22.42 -24.51
C GLY A 391 -7.74 20.89 -24.39
N PHE A 392 -8.38 20.38 -23.34
CA PHE A 392 -8.75 18.96 -23.24
C PHE A 392 -10.09 18.70 -23.91
N LYS A 393 -10.23 17.55 -24.56
CA LYS A 393 -11.51 17.16 -25.17
C LYS A 393 -12.45 16.59 -24.12
N GLU A 394 -13.75 16.77 -24.33
CA GLU A 394 -14.80 16.29 -23.43
C GLU A 394 -14.63 14.81 -23.04
N CYS A 395 -14.43 13.93 -24.03
CA CYS A 395 -14.24 12.49 -23.78
C CYS A 395 -13.04 12.18 -22.87
N GLU A 396 -11.98 12.98 -22.94
CA GLU A 396 -10.77 12.80 -22.13
C GLU A 396 -11.01 13.21 -20.67
N ILE A 397 -11.87 14.20 -20.47
CA ILE A 397 -12.22 14.72 -19.16
C ILE A 397 -13.17 13.76 -18.47
N GLU A 398 -14.15 13.22 -19.20
CA GLU A 398 -15.10 12.24 -18.66
C GLU A 398 -14.42 10.96 -18.18
N GLU A 399 -13.37 10.52 -18.88
CA GLU A 399 -12.61 9.32 -18.47
C GLU A 399 -11.79 9.52 -17.19
N GLU A 400 -11.32 10.74 -16.89
CA GLU A 400 -10.25 10.94 -15.91
C GLU A 400 -10.58 11.93 -14.79
N LEU A 401 -11.50 12.89 -14.98
CA LEU A 401 -11.73 13.97 -14.00
C LEU A 401 -12.23 13.44 -12.66
N ASP A 402 -13.15 12.48 -12.65
CA ASP A 402 -13.61 11.85 -11.40
C ASP A 402 -12.45 11.15 -10.67
N ASN A 403 -11.60 10.44 -11.40
CA ASN A 403 -10.42 9.78 -10.82
C ASN A 403 -9.46 10.81 -10.22
N ILE A 404 -9.24 11.94 -10.89
CA ILE A 404 -8.40 13.04 -10.39
C ILE A 404 -9.00 13.64 -9.11
N LEU A 405 -10.30 13.91 -9.09
CA LEU A 405 -10.95 14.50 -7.91
C LEU A 405 -10.96 13.53 -6.73
N ILE A 406 -11.19 12.23 -6.96
CA ILE A 406 -11.07 11.18 -5.93
C ILE A 406 -9.63 11.09 -5.43
N GLU A 407 -8.64 11.06 -6.34
CA GLU A 407 -7.22 11.03 -6.00
C GLU A 407 -6.84 12.23 -5.12
N PHE A 408 -7.28 13.44 -5.49
CA PHE A 408 -6.97 14.66 -4.75
C PHE A 408 -7.71 14.76 -3.40
N LEU A 409 -8.91 14.20 -3.30
CA LEU A 409 -9.66 14.07 -2.05
C LEU A 409 -9.11 12.98 -1.13
N SER A 410 -8.31 12.05 -1.66
CA SER A 410 -7.75 10.95 -0.89
C SER A 410 -7.02 11.50 0.34
N PRO A 411 -7.22 10.90 1.54
CA PRO A 411 -6.48 11.29 2.74
C PRO A 411 -4.95 11.24 2.57
N LEU A 412 -4.45 10.48 1.61
CA LEU A 412 -3.02 10.38 1.29
C LEU A 412 -2.49 11.63 0.58
N ASN A 413 -3.29 12.23 -0.30
CA ASN A 413 -2.88 13.39 -1.09
C ASN A 413 -3.38 14.69 -0.46
N ASN A 414 -4.63 14.71 0.00
CA ASN A 414 -5.30 15.82 0.69
C ASN A 414 -5.07 17.17 0.00
N ILE A 415 -5.17 17.18 -1.34
CA ILE A 415 -4.91 18.35 -2.19
C ILE A 415 -6.15 19.24 -2.23
N ILE A 416 -7.34 18.64 -2.26
CA ILE A 416 -8.62 19.34 -2.30
C ILE A 416 -9.55 18.86 -1.18
N ARG A 417 -10.53 19.69 -0.81
CA ARG A 417 -11.65 19.30 0.06
C ARG A 417 -12.97 19.44 -0.68
N LYS A 418 -13.98 18.69 -0.25
CA LYS A 418 -15.35 18.76 -0.78
C LYS A 418 -16.28 19.42 0.25
N ILE A 419 -16.96 20.50 -0.14
CA ILE A 419 -17.97 21.23 0.65
C ILE A 419 -19.24 21.30 -0.17
N GLU A 420 -20.34 20.71 0.31
CA GLU A 420 -21.67 20.81 -0.33
C GLU A 420 -21.64 20.56 -1.86
N ASN A 421 -20.91 19.51 -2.29
CA ASN A 421 -20.68 19.12 -3.69
C ASN A 421 -19.78 20.04 -4.53
N LYS A 422 -19.05 20.95 -3.90
CA LYS A 422 -18.02 21.78 -4.53
C LYS A 422 -16.64 21.37 -4.04
N TYR A 423 -15.64 21.49 -4.89
CA TYR A 423 -14.25 21.18 -4.64
C TYR A 423 -13.46 22.47 -4.47
N GLU A 424 -12.62 22.52 -3.45
CA GLU A 424 -11.77 23.66 -3.15
C GLU A 424 -10.35 23.18 -2.89
N LEU A 425 -9.36 23.91 -3.42
CA LEU A 425 -7.96 23.63 -3.14
C LEU A 425 -7.67 23.89 -1.65
N ILE A 426 -7.05 22.92 -0.98
CA ILE A 426 -6.56 23.12 0.38
C ILE A 426 -5.24 23.89 0.27
N ILE A 427 -5.28 25.21 0.48
CA ILE A 427 -4.05 26.02 0.53
C ILE A 427 -3.39 25.81 1.90
N VAL A 428 -2.48 24.84 1.99
CA VAL A 428 -1.57 24.77 3.14
C VAL A 428 -0.39 25.69 2.85
N GLN A 429 -0.38 26.88 3.44
CA GLN A 429 0.83 27.70 3.50
C GLN A 429 1.86 26.97 4.37
N LYS A 430 2.84 26.34 3.73
CA LYS A 430 3.92 25.66 4.41
C LYS A 430 4.87 26.71 5.01
N GLN A 431 4.78 26.93 6.32
CA GLN A 431 5.88 27.56 7.05
C GLN A 431 7.08 26.60 7.00
N LYS A 432 8.19 27.04 6.40
CA LYS A 432 9.44 26.30 6.50
C LYS A 432 9.86 26.30 7.97
N ASP A 433 9.84 25.13 8.60
CA ASP A 433 10.43 24.95 9.92
C ASP A 433 11.96 24.92 9.77
N GLU A 434 12.53 26.11 9.63
CA GLU A 434 13.98 26.31 9.47
C GLU A 434 14.76 25.71 10.64
N LYS A 435 14.15 25.64 11.82
CA LYS A 435 14.75 25.02 13.00
C LYS A 435 14.88 23.51 12.84
N THR A 436 13.83 22.81 12.38
CA THR A 436 13.91 21.37 12.10
C THR A 436 14.88 21.05 10.97
N ILE A 437 14.93 21.88 9.92
CA ILE A 437 15.91 21.74 8.83
C ILE A 437 17.35 21.91 9.34
N GLN A 438 17.58 22.88 10.24
CA GLN A 438 18.89 23.13 10.81
C GLN A 438 19.32 22.04 11.80
N GLU A 439 18.39 21.52 12.61
CA GLU A 439 18.63 20.38 13.51
C GLU A 439 18.98 19.11 12.72
N LEU A 440 18.30 18.85 11.59
CA LEU A 440 18.63 17.72 10.70
C LEU A 440 20.02 17.87 10.06
N LYS A 441 20.38 19.07 9.61
CA LYS A 441 21.73 19.35 9.07
C LYS A 441 22.83 19.15 10.11
N ASN A 442 22.57 19.49 11.36
CA ASN A 442 23.53 19.31 12.45
C ASN A 442 23.68 17.84 12.88
N LEU A 443 22.64 17.01 12.69
CA LEU A 443 22.67 15.57 12.98
C LEU A 443 23.37 14.73 11.89
N LEU A 444 23.52 15.29 10.68
CA LEU A 444 24.13 14.61 9.52
C LEU A 444 25.59 15.04 9.25
N ARG A 445 26.19 15.82 10.16
CA ARG A 445 27.65 16.03 10.27
C ARG A 445 28.17 15.16 11.40
#